data_AF-A0A150IUZ6-F1
#
_entry.id   AF-A0A150IUZ6-F1
#
_cell.length_a   1.000
_cell.length_b   1.000
_cell.length_c   1.000
_cell.angle_alpha   90.00
_cell.angle_beta   90.00
_cell.angle_gamma   90.00
#
_symmetry.space_group_name_H-M   'P 1'
#
loop_
_entity.id
_entity.type
_entity.pdbx_description
1 polymer ?
#
loop_
_entity_poly.entity_id
_entity_poly.type
_entity_poly.pdbx_seq_one_letter_code
_entity_poly.pdbx_strand_id
1 'polypeptide(L)'
;MWIWLTCQFSEETALNVTKLTVSEGEVDAGFVHLGGENLPIMKANIDTKYNQDGSPNSFKMELFDKKGNTHVVDAKIIKNVKLPFTSGDGKKQSIMHETLTEYRMGGEIGYGIAEYLIRDF
;
A
#
# COMPACT_ATOMS: atom_id res chain seq x y z
N MET A 1 -8.40 5.67 7.66
CA MET A 1 -7.51 5.75 6.47
C MET A 1 -7.46 4.38 5.85
N TRP A 2 -7.38 4.28 4.53
CA TRP A 2 -7.20 3.01 3.85
C TRP A 2 -5.99 3.10 2.91
N ILE A 3 -5.14 2.09 2.93
CA ILE A 3 -4.05 1.88 1.99
C ILE A 3 -4.28 0.51 1.33
N TRP A 4 -4.28 0.46 0.00
CA TRP A 4 -4.26 -0.77 -0.78
C TRP A 4 -3.07 -0.77 -1.72
N LEU A 5 -2.25 -1.80 -1.65
CA LEU A 5 -0.98 -1.89 -2.37
C LEU A 5 -0.95 -3.20 -3.12
N THR A 6 -0.59 -3.16 -4.40
CA THR A 6 -0.34 -4.38 -5.17
C THR A 6 0.82 -4.18 -6.11
N CYS A 7 1.61 -5.23 -6.30
CA CYS A 7 2.73 -5.21 -7.22
C CYS A 7 2.97 -6.60 -7.80
N GLN A 8 3.23 -6.65 -9.11
CA GLN A 8 3.78 -7.83 -9.77
C GLN A 8 5.27 -7.56 -10.03
N PHE A 9 6.16 -8.41 -9.52
CA PHE A 9 7.60 -8.34 -9.78
C PHE A 9 8.00 -9.26 -10.93
N SER A 10 7.47 -10.48 -10.90
CA SER A 10 7.71 -11.53 -11.90
C SER A 10 6.55 -12.53 -11.85
N GLU A 11 6.55 -13.57 -12.70
CA GLU A 11 5.53 -14.64 -12.63
C GLU A 11 5.52 -15.37 -11.28
N GLU A 12 6.68 -15.41 -10.60
CA GLU A 12 6.88 -16.13 -9.34
C GLU A 12 6.77 -15.24 -8.10
N THR A 13 6.80 -13.91 -8.27
CA THR A 13 6.87 -12.96 -7.15
C THR A 13 5.84 -11.83 -7.32
N ALA A 14 4.92 -11.72 -6.36
CA ALA A 14 3.92 -10.65 -6.31
C ALA A 14 3.54 -10.30 -4.87
N LEU A 15 2.84 -9.18 -4.67
CA LEU A 15 2.22 -8.85 -3.40
C LEU A 15 0.85 -8.18 -3.57
N ASN A 16 0.03 -8.37 -2.55
CA ASN A 16 -1.18 -7.59 -2.31
C ASN A 16 -1.27 -7.30 -0.81
N VAL A 17 -1.41 -6.04 -0.41
CA VAL A 17 -1.45 -5.62 0.99
C VAL A 17 -2.56 -4.59 1.16
N THR A 18 -3.37 -4.77 2.21
CA THR A 18 -4.34 -3.79 2.68
C THR A 18 -4.01 -3.42 4.11
N LYS A 19 -3.99 -2.11 4.40
CA LYS A 19 -3.97 -1.58 5.77
C LYS A 19 -5.15 -0.64 5.96
N LEU A 20 -5.99 -0.97 6.94
CA LEU A 20 -7.15 -0.17 7.30
C LEU A 20 -6.98 0.38 8.71
N THR A 21 -7.02 1.69 8.85
CA THR A 21 -7.02 2.39 10.15
C THR A 21 -8.44 2.87 10.45
N VAL A 22 -9.04 2.30 11.51
CA VAL A 22 -10.36 2.64 12.07
C VAL A 22 -10.22 3.14 13.52
N SER A 23 -11.33 3.53 14.16
CA SER A 23 -11.34 3.98 15.56
C SER A 23 -10.88 2.91 16.54
N GLU A 24 -11.14 1.65 16.22
CA GLU A 24 -10.85 0.48 17.04
C GLU A 24 -9.42 -0.02 16.87
N GLY A 25 -8.65 0.55 15.93
CA GLY A 25 -7.26 0.18 15.67
C GLY A 25 -6.97 -0.04 14.19
N GLU A 26 -5.98 -0.89 13.92
CA GLU A 26 -5.51 -1.21 12.58
C GLU A 26 -5.83 -2.65 12.20
N VAL A 27 -6.19 -2.85 10.94
CA VAL A 27 -6.36 -4.16 10.32
C VAL A 27 -5.36 -4.28 9.19
N ASP A 28 -4.50 -5.30 9.28
CA ASP A 28 -3.57 -5.69 8.23
C ASP A 28 -4.07 -6.95 7.54
N ALA A 29 -4.02 -6.97 6.22
CA ALA A 29 -4.41 -8.14 5.42
C ALA A 29 -3.63 -8.17 4.11
N GLY A 30 -3.55 -9.34 3.49
CA GLY A 30 -2.91 -9.50 2.19
C GLY A 30 -2.08 -10.76 2.08
N PHE A 31 -1.24 -10.81 1.06
CA PHE A 31 -0.29 -11.88 0.83
C PHE A 31 0.96 -11.38 0.12
N VAL A 32 2.05 -12.14 0.29
CA VAL A 32 3.18 -12.16 -0.62
C VAL A 32 3.13 -13.49 -1.38
N HIS A 33 3.15 -13.42 -2.71
CA HIS A 33 3.22 -14.58 -3.59
C HIS A 33 4.69 -14.90 -3.87
N LEU A 34 5.10 -16.15 -3.62
CA LEU A 34 6.44 -16.65 -3.90
C LEU A 34 6.35 -18.06 -4.44
N GLY A 35 6.84 -18.30 -5.66
CA GLY A 35 7.05 -19.64 -6.20
C GLY A 35 5.75 -20.47 -6.31
N GLY A 36 4.63 -19.83 -6.67
CA GLY A 36 3.32 -20.50 -6.74
C GLY A 36 2.52 -20.56 -5.43
N GLU A 37 3.03 -20.05 -4.30
CA GLU A 37 2.32 -20.01 -3.02
C GLU A 37 1.96 -18.58 -2.60
N ASN A 38 0.70 -18.37 -2.17
CA ASN A 38 0.30 -17.15 -1.46
C ASN A 38 0.55 -17.32 0.04
N LEU A 39 1.47 -16.52 0.57
CA LEU A 39 1.79 -16.44 2.00
C LEU A 39 0.99 -15.28 2.62
N PRO A 40 -0.04 -15.56 3.45
CA PRO A 40 -0.80 -14.54 4.14
C PRO A 40 0.08 -13.63 4.99
N ILE A 41 -0.20 -12.32 4.93
CA ILE A 41 0.41 -11.32 5.79
C ILE A 41 -0.33 -11.27 7.11
N MET A 42 0.43 -11.39 8.19
CA MET A 42 -0.04 -11.31 9.58
C MET A 42 0.09 -9.90 10.14
N LYS A 43 1.02 -9.10 9.61
CA LYS A 43 1.26 -7.72 10.00
C LYS A 43 1.97 -6.95 8.88
N ALA A 44 1.62 -5.68 8.72
CA ALA A 44 2.26 -4.76 7.79
C ALA A 44 2.65 -3.47 8.51
N ASN A 45 3.97 -3.22 8.63
CA ASN A 45 4.47 -1.90 8.97
C ASN A 45 4.68 -1.12 7.67
N ILE A 46 4.09 0.08 7.57
CA ILE A 46 4.17 0.91 6.37
C ILE A 46 4.59 2.32 6.78
N ASP A 47 5.81 2.73 6.40
CA ASP A 47 6.30 4.09 6.59
C ASP A 47 6.18 4.86 5.27
N THR A 48 5.15 5.70 5.16
CA THR A 48 4.90 6.53 3.97
C THR A 48 5.50 7.91 4.16
N LYS A 49 6.26 8.38 3.16
CA LYS A 49 6.70 9.76 3.03
C LYS A 49 5.75 10.51 2.13
N TYR A 50 5.36 11.71 2.57
CA TYR A 50 4.42 12.57 1.88
C TYR A 50 5.13 13.82 1.35
N ASN A 51 4.62 14.34 0.23
CA ASN A 51 4.98 15.66 -0.29
C ASN A 51 4.34 16.75 0.59
N GLN A 52 4.75 18.01 0.37
CA GLN A 52 4.19 19.17 1.08
C GLN A 52 2.67 19.34 0.89
N ASP A 53 2.15 18.87 -0.25
CA ASP A 53 0.72 18.93 -0.58
C ASP A 53 -0.09 17.74 -0.02
N GLY A 54 0.50 16.97 0.89
CA GLY A 54 -0.12 15.81 1.53
C GLY A 54 -0.18 14.55 0.66
N SER A 55 0.27 14.60 -0.59
CA SER A 55 0.25 13.42 -1.47
C SER A 55 1.38 12.44 -1.13
N PRO A 56 1.17 11.11 -1.26
CA PRO A 56 2.22 10.15 -1.01
C PRO A 56 3.32 10.24 -2.08
N ASN A 57 4.58 10.05 -1.66
CA ASN A 57 5.77 10.15 -2.51
C ASN A 57 6.53 8.81 -2.61
N SER A 58 6.73 8.15 -1.48
CA SER A 58 7.46 6.88 -1.38
C SER A 58 7.04 6.19 -0.10
N PHE A 59 7.25 4.88 0.00
CA PHE A 59 7.03 4.17 1.24
C PHE A 59 7.97 2.98 1.40
N LYS A 60 8.19 2.58 2.64
CA LYS A 60 8.87 1.34 2.99
C LYS A 60 7.90 0.43 3.73
N MET A 61 7.97 -0.87 3.43
CA MET A 61 7.18 -1.89 4.10
C MET A 61 8.06 -2.93 4.77
N GLU A 62 7.62 -3.37 5.95
CA GLU A 62 8.02 -4.65 6.53
C GLU A 62 6.76 -5.52 6.64
N LEU A 63 6.73 -6.60 5.87
CA LEU A 63 5.58 -7.50 5.79
C LEU A 63 5.93 -8.82 6.49
N PHE A 64 5.18 -9.16 7.53
CA PHE A 64 5.38 -10.38 8.31
C PHE A 64 4.39 -11.44 7.85
N ASP A 65 4.89 -12.57 7.36
CA ASP A 65 4.03 -13.64 6.85
C ASP A 65 3.70 -14.71 7.90
N LYS A 66 2.72 -15.58 7.58
CA LYS A 66 2.30 -16.68 8.47
C LYS A 66 3.40 -17.71 8.78
N LYS A 67 4.46 -17.79 7.96
CA LYS A 67 5.57 -18.73 8.14
C LYS A 67 6.69 -18.13 8.99
N GLY A 68 6.55 -16.87 9.42
CA GLY A 68 7.52 -16.16 10.25
C GLY A 68 8.60 -15.43 9.47
N ASN A 69 8.48 -15.31 8.14
CA ASN A 69 9.44 -14.51 7.36
C ASN A 69 9.04 -13.03 7.38
N THR A 70 10.05 -12.18 7.13
CA THR A 70 9.87 -10.75 6.93
C THR A 70 10.30 -10.38 5.52
N HIS A 71 9.40 -9.74 4.78
CA HIS A 71 9.65 -9.22 3.43
C HIS A 71 9.78 -7.70 3.51
N VAL A 72 10.95 -7.19 3.10
CA VAL A 72 11.23 -5.74 3.09
C VAL A 72 11.03 -5.22 1.67
N VAL A 73 10.22 -4.18 1.54
CA VAL A 73 9.88 -3.58 0.25
C VAL A 73 10.14 -2.08 0.29
N ASP A 74 10.93 -1.58 -0.64
CA ASP A 74 11.07 -0.14 -0.91
C ASP A 74 10.19 0.23 -2.10
N ALA A 75 9.47 1.33 -2.02
CA ALA A 75 8.57 1.76 -3.09
C ALA A 75 8.67 3.26 -3.38
N LYS A 76 8.59 3.61 -4.66
CA LYS A 76 8.63 4.98 -5.17
C LYS A 76 7.45 5.24 -6.09
N ILE A 77 6.67 6.28 -5.77
CA ILE A 77 5.56 6.70 -6.61
C ILE A 77 6.10 7.44 -7.84
N ILE A 78 5.67 7.00 -9.03
CA ILE A 78 6.10 7.54 -10.32
C ILE A 78 5.04 8.48 -10.89
N LYS A 79 3.76 8.13 -10.73
CA LYS A 79 2.61 8.94 -11.16
C LYS A 79 1.54 8.90 -10.08
N ASN A 80 0.82 10.00 -9.94
CA ASN A 80 -0.24 10.16 -8.96
C ASN A 80 -1.44 10.84 -9.61
N VAL A 81 -2.61 10.22 -9.48
CA VAL A 81 -3.91 10.80 -9.81
C VAL A 81 -4.66 11.03 -8.50
N LYS A 82 -5.14 12.26 -8.31
CA LYS A 82 -5.95 12.63 -7.13
C LYS A 82 -7.42 12.64 -7.49
N LEU A 83 -8.24 11.91 -6.73
CA LEU A 83 -9.68 11.87 -6.90
C LEU A 83 -10.35 12.37 -5.61
N PRO A 84 -10.95 13.58 -5.62
CA PRO A 84 -11.68 14.08 -4.48
C PRO A 84 -13.05 13.41 -4.36
N PHE A 85 -13.42 13.04 -3.14
CA PHE A 85 -14.73 12.54 -2.77
C PHE A 85 -15.33 13.48 -1.74
N THR A 86 -16.54 13.95 -2.02
CA THR A 86 -17.33 14.76 -1.10
C THR A 86 -18.58 13.99 -0.74
N SER A 87 -18.92 13.94 0.55
CA SER A 87 -20.19 13.35 1.00
C SER A 87 -21.38 14.12 0.43
N GLY A 88 -22.54 13.46 0.32
CA GLY A 88 -23.76 14.09 -0.22
C GLY A 88 -24.23 15.32 0.59
N ASP A 89 -23.85 15.45 1.85
CA ASP A 89 -24.11 16.62 2.70
C ASP A 89 -23.02 17.71 2.62
N GLY A 90 -21.96 17.50 1.82
CA GLY A 90 -20.86 18.43 1.62
C GLY A 90 -19.85 18.51 2.77
N LYS A 91 -20.09 17.83 3.90
CA LYS A 91 -19.36 18.04 5.16
C LYS A 91 -18.08 17.21 5.30
N LYS A 92 -18.00 16.07 4.63
CA LYS A 92 -16.84 15.17 4.69
C LYS A 92 -16.14 15.18 3.36
N GLN A 93 -14.83 15.31 3.41
CA GLN A 93 -13.97 15.21 2.24
C GLN A 93 -12.95 14.11 2.44
N SER A 94 -12.69 13.37 1.37
CA SER A 94 -11.58 12.44 1.29
C SER A 94 -10.93 12.54 -0.08
N ILE A 95 -9.64 12.33 -0.13
CA ILE A 95 -8.88 12.31 -1.37
C ILE A 95 -8.35 10.89 -1.54
N MET A 96 -8.69 10.27 -2.68
CA MET A 96 -8.02 9.07 -3.13
C MET A 96 -6.79 9.46 -3.94
N HIS A 97 -5.65 8.87 -3.60
CA HIS A 97 -4.46 8.89 -4.43
C HIS A 97 -4.33 7.55 -5.12
N GLU A 98 -4.57 7.54 -6.43
CA GLU A 98 -4.34 6.39 -7.30
C GLU A 98 -2.97 6.55 -7.94
N THR A 99 -2.03 5.69 -7.58
CA THR A 99 -0.63 5.88 -7.99
C THR A 99 -0.07 4.71 -8.76
N LEU A 100 0.70 5.01 -9.80
CA LEU A 100 1.63 4.04 -10.38
C LEU A 100 2.92 4.08 -9.55
N THR A 101 3.29 2.92 -9.02
CA THR A 101 4.40 2.79 -8.08
C THR A 101 5.38 1.73 -8.57
N GLU A 102 6.67 2.03 -8.47
CA GLU A 102 7.76 1.07 -8.58
C GLU A 102 8.08 0.50 -7.20
N TYR A 103 8.21 -0.82 -7.11
CA TYR A 103 8.53 -1.54 -5.89
C TYR A 103 9.84 -2.30 -6.08
N ARG A 104 10.57 -2.47 -4.98
CA ARG A 104 11.83 -3.21 -4.92
C ARG A 104 11.78 -4.17 -3.75
N MET A 105 11.97 -5.46 -4.02
CA MET A 105 11.95 -6.53 -3.01
C MET A 105 12.92 -7.62 -3.44
N GLY A 106 13.83 -8.04 -2.56
CA GLY A 106 14.75 -9.15 -2.86
C GLY A 106 15.65 -8.96 -4.08
N GLY A 107 15.91 -7.72 -4.51
CA GLY A 107 16.65 -7.41 -5.73
C GLY A 107 15.80 -7.38 -7.02
N GLU A 108 14.53 -7.79 -6.96
CA GLU A 108 13.57 -7.64 -8.06
C GLU A 108 12.97 -6.23 -8.09
N ILE A 109 12.58 -5.80 -9.29
CA ILE A 109 11.81 -4.56 -9.52
C ILE A 109 10.46 -4.95 -10.09
N GLY A 110 9.40 -4.45 -9.47
CA GLY A 110 8.04 -4.65 -9.92
C GLY A 110 7.28 -3.33 -10.02
N TYR A 111 6.13 -3.38 -10.69
CA TYR A 111 5.25 -2.23 -10.83
C TYR A 111 3.84 -2.60 -10.41
N GLY A 112 3.13 -1.63 -9.86
CA GLY A 112 1.74 -1.80 -9.51
C GLY A 112 1.12 -0.54 -8.93
N ILE A 113 0.05 -0.74 -8.17
CA ILE A 113 -0.77 0.35 -7.65
C ILE A 113 -0.53 0.51 -6.15
N ALA A 114 -0.28 1.75 -5.74
CA ALA A 114 -0.42 2.16 -4.36
C ALA A 114 -1.59 3.14 -4.25
N GLU A 115 -2.69 2.68 -3.68
CA GLU A 115 -3.90 3.44 -3.46
C GLU A 115 -3.95 3.92 -2.01
N TYR A 116 -4.22 5.21 -1.81
CA TYR A 116 -4.41 5.80 -0.49
C TYR A 116 -5.72 6.58 -0.44
N LEU A 117 -6.64 6.18 0.45
CA LEU A 117 -7.81 6.98 0.80
C LEU A 117 -7.54 7.73 2.11
N ILE A 118 -7.28 9.02 1.97
CA ILE A 118 -6.98 9.95 3.07
C ILE A 118 -8.22 10.82 3.31
N ARG A 119 -8.62 10.97 4.58
CA ARG A 119 -9.71 11.89 4.96
C ARG A 119 -9.11 13.26 5.23
N ASP A 120 -9.73 14.29 4.69
CA ASP A 120 -9.48 15.67 5.11
C ASP A 120 -10.24 15.90 6.43
N PHE A 121 -9.57 16.50 7.42
CA PHE A 121 -10.13 16.80 8.74
C PHE A 121 -10.62 18.24 8.84
#